data_AF-A0A3B0XHG4-F1
#
_entry.id   AF-A0A3B0XHG4-F1
#
_cell.length_a   1.000
_cell.length_b   1.000
_cell.length_c   1.000
_cell.angle_alpha   90.00
_cell.angle_beta   90.00
_cell.angle_gamma   90.00
#
_symmetry.space_group_name_H-M   'P 1'
#
loop_
_entity.id
_entity.type
_entity.pdbx_description
1 polymer ?
#
loop_
_entity_poly.entity_id
_entity_poly.type
_entity_poly.pdbx_seq_one_letter_code
_entity_poly.pdbx_strand_id
1 'polypeptide(L)'
;MIDAQGENGVRSDKCIGGVHISVFDFEVKNIFREGENGERFDYIIDLTNPVIGSGDTIDILFSLLDPQFNALSPFGPDRDLILTIGEYELALNAGENQTQILFNELVHFDLLNPEDYLTISLYQNSDSENVLWEFAFRTLDADVDSDNNNGLERPDRSLAEESIESDVSLSGKMLSINEGDEDGDGIPNYADFDAGKAFAQMIVEIPPSVDIATTSLILTYQASNPATIEEVSIGSRTVYRPATGYLRVWSINGDKIRNEEDISVGGHYINTTQSYALSTFNVNEANEIVLYIEAVRDYNDNDNALAIEIELDGN
;
A
#
# COMPACT_ATOMS: atom_id res chain seq x y z
N MET A 1 -2.70 -41.23 6.42
CA MET A 1 -3.76 -40.25 6.13
C MET A 1 -4.48 -39.98 7.43
N ILE A 2 -4.12 -38.88 8.07
CA ILE A 2 -4.82 -38.36 9.24
C ILE A 2 -5.20 -36.93 8.85
N ASP A 3 -6.50 -36.71 8.84
CA ASP A 3 -7.20 -35.46 8.58
C ASP A 3 -7.02 -34.54 9.80
N ALA A 4 -6.60 -33.29 9.56
CA ALA A 4 -6.36 -32.29 10.59
C ALA A 4 -7.37 -31.14 10.40
N GLN A 5 -8.59 -31.36 10.86
CA GLN A 5 -9.54 -30.27 11.14
C GLN A 5 -9.50 -30.00 12.65
N GLY A 6 -8.92 -28.86 13.02
CA GLY A 6 -9.09 -28.27 14.35
C GLY A 6 -10.29 -27.32 14.32
N GLU A 7 -11.41 -27.76 14.89
CA GLU A 7 -12.52 -26.90 15.30
C GLU A 7 -12.03 -25.94 16.39
N ASN A 8 -12.45 -24.67 16.29
CA ASN A 8 -12.10 -23.50 17.14
C ASN A 8 -10.89 -22.64 16.69
N GLY A 9 -10.88 -22.23 15.43
CA GLY A 9 -11.40 -20.87 15.15
C GLY A 9 -10.44 -19.69 14.98
N VAL A 10 -9.13 -19.78 15.18
CA VAL A 10 -8.16 -18.85 14.56
C VAL A 10 -6.91 -19.62 14.19
N ARG A 11 -6.53 -19.50 12.93
CA ARG A 11 -5.62 -20.37 12.20
C ARG A 11 -4.39 -19.54 11.83
N SER A 12 -3.19 -20.12 11.92
CA SER A 12 -1.88 -19.50 11.61
C SER A 12 -1.67 -19.16 10.13
N ASP A 13 -2.74 -18.95 9.36
CA ASP A 13 -2.76 -19.02 7.89
C ASP A 13 -3.33 -17.77 7.21
N LYS A 14 -3.00 -16.58 7.72
CA LYS A 14 -3.11 -15.34 6.95
C LYS A 14 -1.87 -14.45 6.96
N CYS A 15 -0.68 -15.02 7.19
CA CYS A 15 0.55 -14.40 6.71
C CYS A 15 0.75 -14.80 5.24
N ILE A 16 1.08 -13.82 4.41
CA ILE A 16 1.48 -14.05 3.02
C ILE A 16 2.77 -14.88 3.06
N GLY A 17 2.76 -16.07 2.48
CA GLY A 17 3.99 -16.74 2.04
C GLY A 17 4.66 -17.79 2.93
N GLY A 18 3.93 -18.60 3.73
CA GLY A 18 4.56 -19.80 4.31
C GLY A 18 3.68 -20.59 5.27
N VAL A 19 3.75 -21.93 5.20
CA VAL A 19 3.26 -22.81 6.27
C VAL A 19 4.42 -23.05 7.23
N HIS A 20 4.39 -22.40 8.40
CA HIS A 20 5.40 -22.58 9.44
C HIS A 20 4.95 -23.63 10.45
N ILE A 21 5.78 -24.64 10.70
CA ILE A 21 5.52 -25.70 11.68
C ILE A 21 6.29 -25.34 12.96
N SER A 22 5.58 -24.80 13.95
CA SER A 22 6.12 -24.52 15.29
C SER A 22 5.94 -25.73 16.22
N VAL A 23 6.88 -25.90 17.17
CA VAL A 23 6.72 -26.84 18.31
C VAL A 23 5.99 -26.21 19.51
N PHE A 24 5.84 -24.88 19.50
CA PHE A 24 5.07 -24.11 20.48
C PHE A 24 3.69 -23.75 19.92
N ASP A 25 2.71 -23.68 20.82
CA ASP A 25 1.44 -23.04 20.51
C ASP A 25 1.52 -21.59 20.99
N PHE A 26 1.54 -20.65 20.04
CA PHE A 26 1.66 -19.23 20.29
C PHE A 26 0.39 -18.52 19.84
N GLU A 27 -0.22 -17.78 20.76
CA GLU A 27 -1.42 -17.02 20.51
C GLU A 27 -1.26 -15.60 21.07
N VAL A 28 -1.24 -14.60 20.18
CA VAL A 28 -1.33 -13.20 20.60
C VAL A 28 -2.74 -12.94 21.12
N LYS A 29 -2.85 -12.50 22.37
CA LYS A 29 -4.12 -12.21 23.03
C LYS A 29 -4.55 -10.76 22.84
N ASN A 30 -3.58 -9.84 22.92
CA ASN A 30 -3.80 -8.42 22.69
C ASN A 30 -2.46 -7.69 22.48
N ILE A 31 -2.50 -6.55 21.79
CA ILE A 31 -1.42 -5.57 21.77
C ILE A 31 -2.03 -4.22 22.14
N PHE A 32 -1.56 -3.65 23.24
CA PHE A 32 -1.95 -2.34 23.73
C PHE A 32 -0.90 -1.31 23.31
N ARG A 33 -1.37 -0.11 22.98
CA ARG A 33 -0.55 1.07 22.72
C ARG A 33 -0.98 2.18 23.66
N GLU A 34 -0.04 2.85 24.30
CA GLU A 34 -0.28 4.10 25.02
C GLU A 34 0.54 5.20 24.35
N GLY A 35 -0.14 6.23 23.85
CA GLY A 35 0.53 7.37 23.23
C GLY A 35 1.27 8.24 24.24
N GLU A 36 2.19 9.09 23.78
CA GLU A 36 2.90 10.05 24.65
C GLU A 36 1.94 11.00 25.41
N ASN A 37 0.74 11.21 24.88
CA ASN A 37 -0.35 11.97 25.49
C ASN A 37 -1.13 11.19 26.59
N GLY A 38 -0.82 9.91 26.81
CA GLY A 38 -1.49 9.00 27.74
C GLY A 38 -2.78 8.37 27.20
N GLU A 39 -3.10 8.51 25.91
CA GLU A 39 -4.23 7.83 25.29
C GLU A 39 -3.91 6.35 25.06
N ARG A 40 -4.76 5.47 25.59
CA ARG A 40 -4.59 4.01 25.46
C ARG A 40 -5.49 3.45 24.38
N PHE A 41 -4.91 2.68 23.48
CA PHE A 41 -5.59 1.90 22.47
C PHE A 41 -5.44 0.42 22.77
N ASP A 42 -6.57 -0.25 22.96
CA ASP A 42 -6.62 -1.69 23.12
C ASP A 42 -6.79 -2.33 21.73
N TYR A 43 -6.06 -3.42 21.45
CA TYR A 43 -6.08 -4.13 20.17
C TYR A 43 -5.56 -3.30 18.99
N ILE A 44 -4.30 -2.84 19.05
CA ILE A 44 -3.68 -2.12 17.92
C ILE A 44 -3.82 -2.90 16.60
N ILE A 45 -3.74 -4.23 16.67
CA ILE A 45 -3.90 -5.15 15.52
C ILE A 45 -5.29 -5.09 14.88
N ASP A 46 -6.30 -4.64 15.62
CA ASP A 46 -7.69 -4.49 15.17
C ASP A 46 -8.05 -3.01 14.91
N LEU A 47 -7.12 -2.07 15.14
CA LEU A 47 -7.34 -0.65 14.85
C LEU A 47 -7.29 -0.40 13.35
N THR A 48 -8.11 0.54 12.91
CA THR A 48 -8.23 0.99 11.51
C THR A 48 -6.91 1.53 10.94
N ASN A 49 -6.07 2.15 11.77
CA ASN A 49 -4.74 2.68 11.43
C ASN A 49 -3.75 2.42 12.58
N PRO A 50 -3.12 1.24 12.65
CA PRO A 50 -2.11 0.95 13.64
C PRO A 50 -0.81 1.70 13.32
N VAL A 51 -0.62 2.85 13.97
CA VAL A 51 0.63 3.60 13.94
C VAL A 51 1.28 3.50 15.31
N ILE A 52 2.60 3.29 15.35
CA ILE A 52 3.40 3.36 16.58
C ILE A 52 4.34 4.54 16.43
N GLY A 53 4.18 5.55 17.28
CA GLY A 53 5.08 6.70 17.38
C GLY A 53 6.26 6.40 18.31
N SER A 54 7.35 7.15 18.15
CA SER A 54 8.58 6.97 18.94
C SER A 54 8.42 7.27 20.44
N GLY A 55 7.42 8.07 20.81
CA GLY A 55 7.07 8.38 22.20
C GLY A 55 6.05 7.42 22.83
N ASP A 56 5.63 6.38 22.11
CA ASP A 56 4.59 5.47 22.59
C ASP A 56 5.15 4.35 23.49
N THR A 57 4.27 3.80 24.30
CA THR A 57 4.48 2.56 25.06
C THR A 57 3.66 1.43 24.43
N ILE A 58 4.28 0.26 24.24
CA ILE A 58 3.60 -0.91 23.69
C ILE A 58 3.58 -2.03 24.73
N ASP A 59 2.43 -2.67 24.86
CA ASP A 59 2.16 -3.74 25.81
C ASP A 59 1.63 -4.96 25.03
N ILE A 60 2.40 -6.04 24.91
CA ILE A 60 1.97 -7.25 24.18
C ILE A 60 1.53 -8.30 25.19
N LEU A 61 0.27 -8.70 25.11
CA LEU A 61 -0.30 -9.82 25.85
C LEU A 61 -0.36 -11.05 24.94
N PHE A 62 0.28 -12.13 25.34
CA PHE A 62 0.34 -13.36 24.56
C PHE A 62 0.25 -14.59 25.46
N SER A 63 -0.06 -15.72 24.83
CA SER A 63 0.02 -17.05 25.43
C SER A 63 1.03 -17.86 24.64
N LEU A 64 2.02 -18.39 25.35
CA LEU A 64 2.96 -19.35 24.82
C LEU A 64 2.77 -20.65 25.62
N LEU A 65 2.21 -21.67 24.97
CA LEU A 65 2.11 -22.99 25.61
C LEU A 65 3.34 -23.80 25.26
N ASP A 66 3.93 -24.39 26.30
CA ASP A 66 4.97 -25.40 26.13
C ASP A 66 4.46 -26.52 25.22
N PRO A 67 5.36 -27.13 24.43
CA PRO A 67 4.99 -28.22 23.55
C PRO A 67 4.19 -29.28 24.33
N GLN A 68 2.99 -29.65 23.85
CA GLN A 68 2.16 -30.67 24.50
C GLN A 68 2.86 -32.05 24.61
N PHE A 69 3.99 -32.20 23.93
CA PHE A 69 4.90 -33.33 24.01
C PHE A 69 6.20 -32.87 24.66
N ASN A 70 6.72 -33.62 25.64
CA ASN A 70 8.04 -33.35 26.22
C ASN A 70 9.07 -33.18 25.10
N ALA A 71 9.53 -31.94 24.91
CA ALA A 71 10.60 -31.65 23.98
C ALA A 71 11.80 -32.52 24.36
N LEU A 72 12.39 -33.21 23.38
CA LEU A 72 13.64 -33.90 23.59
C LEU A 72 14.67 -32.87 24.09
N SER A 73 15.49 -33.26 25.07
CA SER A 73 16.56 -32.39 25.56
C SER A 73 17.35 -31.86 24.36
N PRO A 74 17.43 -30.53 24.19
CA PRO A 74 18.10 -29.96 23.04
C PRO A 74 19.57 -30.37 23.05
N PHE A 75 20.10 -30.72 21.88
CA PHE A 75 21.53 -30.83 21.67
C PHE A 75 22.07 -29.42 21.38
N GLY A 76 22.66 -28.76 22.36
CA GLY A 76 23.22 -27.42 22.18
C GLY A 76 22.97 -26.49 23.35
N PRO A 77 23.26 -25.18 23.18
CA PRO A 77 22.87 -24.15 24.14
C PRO A 77 21.34 -24.09 24.31
N ASP A 78 20.90 -23.44 25.38
CA ASP A 78 19.49 -23.20 25.66
C ASP A 78 18.82 -22.48 24.46
N ARG A 79 17.58 -22.87 24.17
CA ARG A 79 16.79 -22.25 23.10
C ARG A 79 16.01 -21.09 23.69
N ASP A 80 16.35 -19.88 23.26
CA ASP A 80 15.58 -18.69 23.62
C ASP A 80 14.63 -18.37 22.48
N LEU A 81 13.42 -17.97 22.85
CA LEU A 81 12.51 -17.32 21.91
C LEU A 81 12.92 -15.85 21.83
N ILE A 82 12.98 -15.30 20.64
CA ILE A 82 13.28 -13.89 20.42
C ILE A 82 12.04 -13.26 19.81
N LEU A 83 11.49 -12.26 20.49
CA LEU A 83 10.46 -11.38 19.95
C LEU A 83 11.15 -10.14 19.37
N THR A 84 10.81 -9.76 18.15
CA THR A 84 11.29 -8.53 17.52
C THR A 84 10.18 -7.58 17.20
N ILE A 85 10.51 -6.28 17.24
CA ILE A 85 9.70 -5.18 16.71
C ILE A 85 10.64 -4.33 15.89
N GLY A 86 10.52 -4.37 14.56
CA GLY A 86 11.53 -3.83 13.65
C GLY A 86 12.90 -4.45 13.93
N GLU A 87 13.91 -3.62 14.21
CA GLU A 87 15.29 -4.06 14.54
C GLU A 87 15.53 -4.37 16.03
N TYR A 88 14.54 -4.15 16.91
CA TYR A 88 14.73 -4.38 18.35
C TYR A 88 14.42 -5.83 18.73
N GLU A 89 15.39 -6.52 19.35
CA GLU A 89 15.24 -7.91 19.81
C GLU A 89 15.05 -8.01 21.33
N LEU A 90 14.10 -8.84 21.76
CA LEU A 90 13.87 -9.21 23.16
C LEU A 90 13.87 -10.72 23.33
N ALA A 91 14.76 -11.23 24.19
CA ALA A 91 14.78 -12.64 24.56
C ALA A 91 13.66 -12.98 25.56
N LEU A 92 12.84 -13.96 25.21
CA LEU A 92 11.79 -14.56 26.02
C LEU A 92 12.29 -15.89 26.57
N ASN A 93 12.25 -16.03 27.90
CA ASN A 93 12.48 -17.31 28.54
C ASN A 93 11.19 -18.14 28.44
N ALA A 94 11.24 -19.29 27.79
CA ALA A 94 10.10 -20.21 27.70
C ALA A 94 9.68 -20.79 29.06
N GLY A 95 10.47 -20.57 30.11
CA GLY A 95 10.16 -20.91 31.50
C GLY A 95 9.75 -19.68 32.30
N GLU A 96 8.58 -19.77 32.95
CA GLU A 96 7.94 -18.82 33.86
C GLU A 96 6.91 -17.87 33.22
N ASN A 97 5.67 -18.34 33.00
CA ASN A 97 4.40 -17.58 33.04
C ASN A 97 4.39 -16.13 32.48
N GLN A 98 5.29 -15.77 31.57
CA GLN A 98 5.37 -14.44 30.98
C GLN A 98 4.28 -14.36 29.94
N THR A 99 3.17 -13.75 30.33
CA THR A 99 2.03 -13.50 29.45
C THR A 99 1.98 -12.06 28.96
N GLN A 100 2.90 -11.20 29.43
CA GLN A 100 2.93 -9.77 29.12
C GLN A 100 4.37 -9.26 28.97
N ILE A 101 4.59 -8.44 27.95
CA ILE A 101 5.81 -7.66 27.76
C ILE A 101 5.42 -6.18 27.65
N LEU A 102 6.15 -5.31 28.35
CA LEU A 102 5.96 -3.86 28.39
C LEU A 102 7.20 -3.16 27.81
N PHE A 103 7.00 -2.29 26.82
CA PHE A 103 8.03 -1.46 26.21
C PHE A 103 7.75 0.01 26.51
N ASN A 104 8.57 0.63 27.35
CA ASN A 104 8.28 1.97 27.90
C ASN A 104 8.88 3.14 27.12
N GLU A 105 9.85 2.88 26.23
CA GLU A 105 10.50 3.94 25.44
C GLU A 105 10.98 3.36 24.11
N LEU A 106 10.35 3.84 23.04
CA LEU A 106 10.47 3.35 21.68
C LEU A 106 11.42 4.27 20.85
N VAL A 107 12.43 4.84 21.50
CA VAL A 107 13.30 5.93 20.96
C VAL A 107 14.09 5.53 19.69
N HIS A 108 14.07 4.27 19.28
CA HIS A 108 14.73 3.78 18.08
C HIS A 108 13.91 3.93 16.78
N PHE A 109 12.60 4.27 16.84
CA PHE A 109 11.76 4.44 15.62
C PHE A 109 11.90 5.79 14.92
N ASP A 110 12.58 6.78 15.52
CA ASP A 110 12.84 8.09 14.87
C ASP A 110 13.79 8.00 13.66
N LEU A 111 14.32 6.81 13.37
CA LEU A 111 15.29 6.55 12.31
C LEU A 111 14.75 5.66 11.17
N LEU A 112 13.49 5.22 11.26
CA LEU A 112 12.87 4.32 10.29
C LEU A 112 11.74 5.05 9.55
N ASN A 113 11.70 4.94 8.23
CA ASN A 113 10.58 5.42 7.43
C ASN A 113 9.35 4.49 7.63
N PRO A 114 8.12 4.97 7.44
CA PRO A 114 6.91 4.13 7.53
C PRO A 114 6.94 2.87 6.64
N GLU A 115 7.72 2.95 5.57
CA GLU A 115 8.05 1.93 4.57
C GLU A 115 9.24 1.02 4.94
N ASP A 116 9.99 1.32 6.02
CA ASP A 116 11.09 0.46 6.55
C ASP A 116 10.60 -0.68 7.46
N TYR A 117 9.29 -0.97 7.42
CA TYR A 117 8.57 -2.10 8.02
C TYR A 117 8.67 -2.25 9.55
N LEU A 118 7.61 -1.84 10.24
CA LEU A 118 7.31 -2.35 11.57
C LEU A 118 6.76 -3.79 11.44
N THR A 119 7.66 -4.76 11.39
CA THR A 119 7.26 -6.16 11.61
C THR A 119 7.34 -6.47 13.10
N ILE A 120 6.34 -7.15 13.64
CA ILE A 120 6.48 -7.83 14.93
C ILE A 120 6.68 -9.31 14.61
N SER A 121 7.82 -9.87 15.00
CA SER A 121 8.13 -11.27 14.72
C SER A 121 8.52 -12.04 15.98
N LEU A 122 8.28 -13.34 16.01
CA LEU A 122 8.76 -14.24 17.05
C LEU A 122 9.53 -15.37 16.37
N TYR A 123 10.78 -15.62 16.76
CA TYR A 123 11.59 -16.74 16.25
C TYR A 123 12.38 -17.43 17.37
N GLN A 124 13.02 -18.56 17.04
CA GLN A 124 13.94 -19.23 17.97
C GLN A 124 15.39 -18.86 17.65
N ASN A 125 16.18 -18.48 18.65
CA ASN A 125 17.58 -18.10 18.44
C ASN A 125 18.47 -19.20 17.82
N SER A 126 18.10 -20.47 17.99
CA SER A 126 18.81 -21.62 17.43
C SER A 126 18.57 -21.80 15.93
N ASP A 127 17.56 -21.12 15.39
CA ASP A 127 17.17 -21.14 13.99
C ASP A 127 16.45 -19.83 13.64
N SER A 128 17.23 -18.78 13.34
CA SER A 128 16.71 -17.45 12.98
C SER A 128 15.92 -17.45 11.66
N GLU A 129 15.99 -18.53 10.87
CA GLU A 129 15.13 -18.73 9.70
C GLU A 129 13.77 -19.35 10.09
N ASN A 130 13.62 -19.83 11.33
CA ASN A 130 12.37 -20.36 11.87
C ASN A 130 11.54 -19.27 12.56
N VAL A 131 10.94 -18.41 11.74
CA VAL A 131 9.93 -17.43 12.17
C VAL A 131 8.64 -18.17 12.55
N LEU A 132 8.20 -18.00 13.79
CA LEU A 132 7.02 -18.64 14.38
C LEU A 132 5.75 -17.82 14.15
N TRP A 133 5.91 -16.50 14.08
CA TRP A 133 4.85 -15.54 13.82
C TRP A 133 5.48 -14.25 13.30
N GLU A 134 4.84 -13.61 12.33
CA GLU A 134 5.22 -12.28 11.82
C GLU A 134 3.96 -11.50 11.48
N PHE A 135 3.92 -10.22 11.85
CA PHE A 135 2.87 -9.28 11.49
C PHE A 135 3.48 -8.03 10.89
N ALA A 136 3.07 -7.66 9.68
CA ALA A 136 3.50 -6.45 8.99
C ALA A 136 2.34 -5.44 8.91
N PHE A 137 2.58 -4.18 9.25
CA PHE A 137 1.61 -3.10 9.03
C PHE A 137 1.61 -2.72 7.55
N ARG A 138 0.44 -2.79 6.88
CA ARG A 138 0.27 -2.30 5.49
C ARG A 138 -0.24 -0.86 5.52
N THR A 139 0.43 0.02 4.79
CA THR A 139 0.06 1.43 4.62
C THR A 139 -0.62 1.65 3.26
N LEU A 140 -1.28 2.80 3.13
CA LEU A 140 -1.76 3.27 1.83
C LEU A 140 -0.54 3.47 0.93
N ASP A 141 -0.61 2.98 -0.31
CA ASP A 141 0.52 2.99 -1.23
C ASP A 141 0.05 3.16 -2.69
N ALA A 142 0.91 3.72 -3.54
CA ALA A 142 0.67 3.98 -4.95
C ALA A 142 1.87 3.58 -5.81
N ASP A 143 1.77 2.43 -6.46
CA ASP A 143 2.84 1.92 -7.33
C ASP A 143 2.67 2.38 -8.78
N VAL A 144 3.76 2.78 -9.41
CA VAL A 144 3.88 2.91 -10.88
C VAL A 144 5.17 2.25 -11.36
N ASP A 145 5.27 2.01 -12.67
CA ASP A 145 6.49 1.46 -13.29
C ASP A 145 7.60 2.53 -13.32
N SER A 146 8.14 2.81 -12.14
CA SER A 146 9.02 3.94 -11.83
C SER A 146 10.40 3.79 -12.47
N ASP A 147 10.89 2.56 -12.65
CA ASP A 147 12.13 2.28 -13.36
C ASP A 147 11.96 2.16 -14.89
N ASN A 148 10.72 2.29 -15.38
CA ASN A 148 10.33 2.29 -16.79
C ASN A 148 10.68 1.00 -17.53
N ASN A 149 10.60 -0.15 -16.85
CA ASN A 149 10.90 -1.46 -17.40
C ASN A 149 9.63 -2.24 -17.88
N ASN A 150 8.44 -1.84 -17.43
CA ASN A 150 7.15 -2.49 -17.76
C ASN A 150 6.31 -1.76 -18.82
N GLY A 151 6.79 -0.63 -19.34
CA GLY A 151 6.18 0.07 -20.48
C GLY A 151 4.89 0.80 -20.09
N LEU A 152 3.71 0.28 -20.42
CA LEU A 152 2.41 0.83 -19.97
C LEU A 152 1.63 -0.16 -19.09
N GLU A 153 2.19 -1.36 -18.90
CA GLU A 153 1.56 -2.43 -18.15
C GLU A 153 1.71 -2.20 -16.64
N ARG A 154 1.19 -3.14 -15.86
CA ARG A 154 1.29 -3.14 -14.39
C ARG A 154 2.76 -3.10 -13.93
N PRO A 155 3.12 -2.27 -12.93
CA PRO A 155 4.43 -2.31 -12.28
C PRO A 155 4.72 -3.68 -11.66
N ASP A 156 6.00 -4.03 -11.56
CA ASP A 156 6.41 -5.31 -10.96
C ASP A 156 6.51 -5.27 -9.42
N ARG A 157 6.35 -4.08 -8.84
CA ARG A 157 6.39 -3.71 -7.42
C ARG A 157 7.68 -4.17 -6.76
N SER A 158 8.78 -4.00 -7.49
CA SER A 158 10.10 -4.42 -7.05
C SER A 158 10.74 -3.37 -6.16
N LEU A 159 11.70 -3.79 -5.32
CA LEU A 159 12.51 -2.86 -4.52
C LEU A 159 13.21 -1.77 -5.34
N ALA A 160 13.42 -2.01 -6.64
CA ALA A 160 13.97 -1.01 -7.54
C ALA A 160 12.96 0.11 -7.83
N GLU A 161 11.68 -0.23 -8.06
CA GLU A 161 10.59 0.74 -8.20
C GLU A 161 10.44 1.57 -6.91
N GLU A 162 10.34 0.91 -5.75
CA GLU A 162 10.22 1.56 -4.42
C GLU A 162 11.36 2.57 -4.16
N SER A 163 12.59 2.20 -4.52
CA SER A 163 13.76 3.05 -4.31
C SER A 163 13.73 4.34 -5.15
N ILE A 164 12.98 4.34 -6.25
CA ILE A 164 12.80 5.51 -7.12
C ILE A 164 11.64 6.36 -6.61
N GLU A 165 10.56 5.74 -6.12
CA GLU A 165 9.37 6.43 -5.60
C GLU A 165 9.67 7.21 -4.32
N SER A 166 10.52 6.65 -3.46
CA SER A 166 10.96 7.27 -2.21
C SER A 166 12.05 8.35 -2.37
N ASP A 167 12.67 8.47 -3.55
CA ASP A 167 13.72 9.47 -3.82
C ASP A 167 13.24 10.53 -4.83
N VAL A 168 12.82 11.69 -4.30
CA VAL A 168 12.36 12.85 -5.08
C VAL A 168 13.40 13.41 -6.07
N SER A 169 14.67 13.00 -5.97
CA SER A 169 15.73 13.40 -6.92
C SER A 169 15.80 12.50 -8.15
N LEU A 170 15.15 11.34 -8.13
CA LEU A 170 15.08 10.41 -9.24
C LEU A 170 13.86 10.70 -10.12
N SER A 171 14.00 10.41 -11.40
CA SER A 171 12.87 10.47 -12.33
C SER A 171 12.14 9.14 -12.27
N GLY A 172 10.89 9.15 -11.81
CA GLY A 172 10.00 8.00 -11.84
C GLY A 172 9.47 7.72 -13.25
N LYS A 173 8.17 7.41 -13.33
CA LYS A 173 7.51 7.08 -14.60
C LYS A 173 7.64 8.18 -15.65
N MET A 174 8.20 7.83 -16.80
CA MET A 174 8.30 8.68 -17.99
C MET A 174 7.12 8.41 -18.93
N LEU A 175 6.36 9.46 -19.24
CA LEU A 175 5.19 9.38 -20.10
C LEU A 175 5.39 10.19 -21.38
N SER A 176 5.02 9.61 -22.51
CA SER A 176 4.89 10.36 -23.76
C SER A 176 3.53 11.05 -23.81
N ILE A 177 3.48 12.25 -24.38
CA ILE A 177 2.22 12.97 -24.58
C ILE A 177 1.36 12.21 -25.59
N ASN A 178 0.09 12.06 -25.27
CA ASN A 178 -0.86 11.34 -26.12
C ASN A 178 -1.35 12.20 -27.31
N GLU A 179 -0.42 12.70 -28.13
CA GLU A 179 -0.68 13.59 -29.27
C GLU A 179 -0.87 12.87 -30.62
N GLY A 180 -0.90 11.53 -30.61
CA GLY A 180 -1.17 10.69 -31.77
C GLY A 180 -2.57 10.90 -32.37
N ASP A 181 -2.87 10.14 -33.43
CA ASP A 181 -4.13 10.17 -34.20
C ASP A 181 -4.30 8.76 -34.79
N GLU A 182 -4.57 7.81 -33.91
CA GLU A 182 -4.41 6.37 -34.18
C GLU A 182 -5.48 5.85 -35.16
N ASP A 183 -6.64 6.49 -35.19
CA ASP A 183 -7.76 6.13 -36.07
C ASP A 183 -7.84 7.01 -37.34
N GLY A 184 -7.10 8.12 -37.37
CA GLY A 184 -6.90 8.96 -38.55
C GLY A 184 -8.06 9.91 -38.85
N ASP A 185 -8.85 10.28 -37.83
CA ASP A 185 -9.97 11.21 -37.97
C ASP A 185 -9.56 12.69 -37.84
N GLY A 186 -8.31 12.94 -37.44
CA GLY A 186 -7.73 14.27 -37.28
C GLY A 186 -7.91 14.88 -35.89
N ILE A 187 -8.44 14.12 -34.93
CA ILE A 187 -8.53 14.47 -33.52
C ILE A 187 -7.34 13.83 -32.78
N PRO A 188 -6.52 14.62 -32.06
CA PRO A 188 -5.44 14.04 -31.27
C PRO A 188 -5.97 13.09 -30.19
N ASN A 189 -5.24 12.02 -29.89
CA ASN A 189 -5.70 10.98 -28.95
C ASN A 189 -6.08 11.49 -27.55
N TYR A 190 -5.45 12.55 -27.05
CA TYR A 190 -5.86 13.15 -25.77
C TYR A 190 -7.23 13.84 -25.84
N ALA A 191 -7.69 14.23 -27.03
CA ALA A 191 -8.99 14.85 -27.27
C ALA A 191 -10.01 13.86 -27.83
N ASP A 192 -9.55 12.67 -28.20
CA ASP A 192 -10.36 11.60 -28.72
C ASP A 192 -10.64 10.56 -27.61
N PHE A 193 -11.90 10.47 -27.20
CA PHE A 193 -12.35 9.63 -26.09
C PHE A 193 -12.84 8.25 -26.54
N ASP A 194 -12.49 7.86 -27.76
CA ASP A 194 -12.74 6.52 -28.28
C ASP A 194 -11.85 5.44 -27.61
N ALA A 195 -11.82 4.25 -28.22
CA ALA A 195 -11.05 3.11 -27.74
C ALA A 195 -9.84 2.85 -28.66
N GLY A 196 -8.78 2.28 -28.09
CA GLY A 196 -7.62 1.80 -28.86
C GLY A 196 -6.30 2.47 -28.49
N LYS A 197 -6.31 3.31 -27.47
CA LYS A 197 -5.13 3.90 -26.84
C LYS A 197 -4.67 3.02 -25.67
N ALA A 198 -3.56 3.35 -25.04
CA ALA A 198 -3.09 2.68 -23.82
C ALA A 198 -2.46 3.70 -22.87
N PHE A 199 -2.69 3.54 -21.58
CA PHE A 199 -2.19 4.42 -20.53
C PHE A 199 -1.38 3.63 -19.52
N ALA A 200 -0.46 4.30 -18.83
CA ALA A 200 0.34 3.68 -17.80
C ALA A 200 -0.54 3.31 -16.60
N GLN A 201 -0.39 2.09 -16.10
CA GLN A 201 -1.10 1.66 -14.90
C GLN A 201 -0.48 2.26 -13.63
N MET A 202 -1.34 2.65 -12.70
CA MET A 202 -1.02 2.99 -11.32
C MET A 202 -1.85 2.10 -10.42
N ILE A 203 -1.22 1.45 -9.45
CA ILE A 203 -1.89 0.56 -8.51
C ILE A 203 -1.96 1.28 -7.17
N VAL A 204 -3.17 1.51 -6.67
CA VAL A 204 -3.35 2.05 -5.32
C VAL A 204 -3.70 0.91 -4.40
N GLU A 205 -2.83 0.57 -3.47
CA GLU A 205 -3.08 -0.44 -2.44
C GLU A 205 -3.83 0.16 -1.26
N ILE A 206 -5.02 -0.37 -0.99
CA ILE A 206 -5.84 0.02 0.14
C ILE A 206 -5.51 -0.91 1.33
N PRO A 207 -5.13 -0.35 2.49
CA PRO A 207 -4.89 -1.15 3.68
C PRO A 207 -6.09 -2.04 4.02
N PRO A 208 -5.89 -3.33 4.37
CA PRO A 208 -7.00 -4.22 4.72
C PRO A 208 -7.87 -3.75 5.90
N SER A 209 -7.35 -2.83 6.72
CA SER A 209 -8.04 -2.22 7.85
C SER A 209 -9.01 -1.11 7.47
N VAL A 210 -8.98 -0.61 6.23
CA VAL A 210 -9.83 0.50 5.77
C VAL A 210 -11.23 0.02 5.42
N ASP A 211 -12.25 0.66 6.01
CA ASP A 211 -13.64 0.42 5.65
C ASP A 211 -14.01 1.16 4.35
N ILE A 212 -14.04 0.40 3.25
CA ILE A 212 -14.40 0.86 1.90
C ILE A 212 -15.76 1.59 1.89
N ALA A 213 -16.69 1.26 2.80
CA ALA A 213 -18.02 1.85 2.83
C ALA A 213 -18.03 3.28 3.42
N THR A 214 -17.07 3.63 4.27
CA THR A 214 -17.05 4.91 5.00
C THR A 214 -15.85 5.79 4.69
N THR A 215 -14.79 5.23 4.13
CA THR A 215 -13.56 5.97 3.82
C THR A 215 -13.57 6.50 2.40
N SER A 216 -12.92 7.64 2.22
CA SER A 216 -12.74 8.29 0.92
C SER A 216 -11.25 8.38 0.54
N LEU A 217 -10.97 8.40 -0.75
CA LEU A 217 -9.66 8.61 -1.35
C LEU A 217 -9.60 10.01 -1.96
N ILE A 218 -8.50 10.72 -1.72
CA ILE A 218 -8.16 11.99 -2.35
C ILE A 218 -6.91 11.77 -3.19
N LEU A 219 -6.91 12.27 -4.42
CA LEU A 219 -5.73 12.30 -5.29
C LEU A 219 -5.36 13.75 -5.53
N THR A 220 -4.11 14.13 -5.29
CA THR A 220 -3.59 15.46 -5.55
C THR A 220 -2.51 15.39 -6.62
N TYR A 221 -2.77 16.02 -7.76
CA TYR A 221 -1.86 16.07 -8.90
C TYR A 221 -2.19 17.26 -9.83
N GLN A 222 -1.31 17.54 -10.80
CA GLN A 222 -1.49 18.63 -11.76
C GLN A 222 -2.45 18.25 -12.91
N ALA A 223 -3.73 18.18 -12.56
CA ALA A 223 -4.85 17.77 -13.39
C ALA A 223 -5.13 18.66 -14.61
N SER A 224 -5.33 18.03 -15.77
CA SER A 224 -5.88 18.66 -16.98
C SER A 224 -7.29 18.14 -17.29
N ASN A 225 -8.32 18.90 -16.91
CA ASN A 225 -9.71 18.46 -17.04
C ASN A 225 -10.10 18.20 -18.52
N PRO A 226 -10.47 16.96 -18.89
CA PRO A 226 -10.80 16.57 -20.26
C PRO A 226 -12.09 17.20 -20.80
N ALA A 227 -13.07 17.54 -19.96
CA ALA A 227 -14.33 18.18 -20.38
C ALA A 227 -14.15 19.67 -20.75
N THR A 228 -12.94 20.21 -20.66
CA THR A 228 -12.63 21.63 -20.90
C THR A 228 -11.57 21.85 -21.97
N ILE A 229 -11.40 20.88 -22.88
CA ILE A 229 -10.54 21.01 -24.06
C ILE A 229 -11.02 22.18 -24.93
N GLU A 230 -10.10 23.04 -25.35
CA GLU A 230 -10.40 24.14 -26.26
C GLU A 230 -10.24 23.67 -27.72
N GLU A 231 -11.30 23.81 -28.51
CA GLU A 231 -11.27 23.60 -29.96
C GLU A 231 -11.12 24.93 -30.69
N VAL A 232 -10.00 25.09 -31.41
CA VAL A 232 -9.68 26.30 -32.16
C VAL A 232 -9.67 26.00 -33.65
N SER A 233 -10.61 26.59 -34.39
CA SER A 233 -10.61 26.53 -35.85
C SER A 233 -9.55 27.47 -36.44
N ILE A 234 -8.51 26.92 -37.07
CA ILE A 234 -7.47 27.65 -37.78
C ILE A 234 -7.54 27.30 -39.27
N GLY A 235 -8.16 28.18 -40.06
CA GLY A 235 -8.41 27.92 -41.48
C GLY A 235 -9.40 26.76 -41.66
N SER A 236 -8.96 25.66 -42.27
CA SER A 236 -9.75 24.43 -42.44
C SER A 236 -9.42 23.32 -41.44
N ARG A 237 -8.55 23.60 -40.46
CA ARG A 237 -8.12 22.62 -39.45
C ARG A 237 -8.67 23.00 -38.08
N THR A 238 -9.14 22.02 -37.32
CA THR A 238 -9.39 22.17 -35.89
C THR A 238 -8.11 21.85 -35.13
N VAL A 239 -7.74 22.70 -34.18
CA VAL A 239 -6.64 22.50 -33.26
C VAL A 239 -7.21 22.31 -31.87
N TYR A 240 -6.89 21.20 -31.24
CA TYR A 240 -7.29 20.89 -29.89
C TYR A 240 -6.22 21.38 -28.92
N ARG A 241 -6.64 21.89 -27.77
CA ARG A 241 -5.73 22.30 -26.70
C ARG A 241 -6.24 21.74 -25.38
N PRO A 242 -5.46 20.91 -24.70
CA PRO A 242 -5.84 20.42 -23.38
C PRO A 242 -5.94 21.59 -22.39
N ALA A 243 -6.79 21.42 -21.38
CA ALA A 243 -6.88 22.34 -20.26
C ALA A 243 -5.53 22.50 -19.54
N THR A 244 -5.40 23.51 -18.68
CA THR A 244 -4.22 23.67 -17.80
C THR A 244 -3.96 22.40 -16.99
N GLY A 245 -2.71 22.14 -16.62
CA GLY A 245 -2.27 20.87 -16.02
C GLY A 245 -1.63 19.94 -17.05
N TYR A 246 -1.01 18.86 -16.59
CA TYR A 246 -0.13 18.02 -17.40
C TYR A 246 -0.63 16.58 -17.52
N LEU A 247 -1.36 16.10 -16.51
CA LEU A 247 -1.77 14.71 -16.40
C LEU A 247 -3.29 14.57 -16.31
N ARG A 248 -3.77 13.37 -16.64
CA ARG A 248 -5.11 12.88 -16.33
C ARG A 248 -5.00 11.50 -15.70
N VAL A 249 -5.84 11.26 -14.70
CA VAL A 249 -5.98 9.95 -14.06
C VAL A 249 -7.37 9.43 -14.40
N TRP A 250 -7.43 8.19 -14.84
CA TRP A 250 -8.64 7.54 -15.33
C TRP A 250 -8.91 6.26 -14.55
N SER A 251 -10.20 5.95 -14.34
CA SER A 251 -10.65 4.69 -13.74
C SER A 251 -10.67 3.51 -14.72
N ILE A 252 -10.48 3.79 -16.02
CA ILE A 252 -10.39 2.79 -17.08
C ILE A 252 -9.24 3.12 -18.02
N ASN A 253 -8.73 2.10 -18.71
CA ASN A 253 -7.66 2.25 -19.69
C ASN A 253 -8.17 2.87 -21.01
N GLY A 254 -7.24 3.42 -21.80
CA GLY A 254 -7.50 4.00 -23.12
C GLY A 254 -7.92 3.00 -24.20
N ASP A 255 -7.88 1.70 -23.93
CA ASP A 255 -8.35 0.64 -24.85
C ASP A 255 -9.89 0.50 -24.81
N LYS A 256 -10.55 1.31 -23.98
CA LYS A 256 -12.00 1.41 -23.82
C LYS A 256 -12.47 2.83 -24.13
N ILE A 257 -13.73 2.95 -24.56
CA ILE A 257 -14.39 4.25 -24.74
C ILE A 257 -14.49 4.95 -23.38
N ARG A 258 -14.01 6.20 -23.31
CA ARG A 258 -13.96 7.00 -22.10
C ARG A 258 -15.13 7.98 -22.04
N ASN A 259 -15.45 8.38 -20.82
CA ASN A 259 -16.37 9.47 -20.53
C ASN A 259 -15.54 10.52 -19.79
N GLU A 260 -15.41 11.69 -20.39
CA GLU A 260 -14.62 12.82 -19.90
C GLU A 260 -15.16 13.41 -18.59
N GLU A 261 -16.40 13.11 -18.24
CA GLU A 261 -16.97 13.55 -16.97
C GLU A 261 -16.24 12.93 -15.77
N ASP A 262 -16.39 13.58 -14.62
CA ASP A 262 -15.82 13.11 -13.36
C ASP A 262 -16.48 11.80 -12.88
N ILE A 263 -15.71 10.94 -12.22
CA ILE A 263 -16.18 9.65 -11.72
C ILE A 263 -17.34 9.79 -10.72
N SER A 264 -17.39 10.90 -9.96
CA SER A 264 -18.48 11.17 -9.01
C SER A 264 -19.84 11.40 -9.66
N VAL A 265 -19.87 11.71 -10.96
CA VAL A 265 -21.10 11.87 -11.76
C VAL A 265 -21.28 10.74 -12.79
N GLY A 266 -20.52 9.65 -12.65
CA GLY A 266 -20.59 8.47 -13.52
C GLY A 266 -19.75 8.57 -14.79
N GLY A 267 -18.79 9.49 -14.84
CA GLY A 267 -17.74 9.48 -15.85
C GLY A 267 -16.56 8.60 -15.45
N HIS A 268 -15.42 8.79 -16.11
CA HIS A 268 -14.22 7.97 -15.88
C HIS A 268 -13.00 8.77 -15.42
N TYR A 269 -13.06 10.10 -15.52
CA TYR A 269 -11.99 10.99 -15.09
C TYR A 269 -11.98 11.14 -13.57
N ILE A 270 -10.81 11.17 -12.95
CA ILE A 270 -10.65 11.37 -11.51
C ILE A 270 -10.04 12.75 -11.31
N ASN A 271 -10.81 13.72 -10.85
CA ASN A 271 -10.33 15.07 -10.60
C ASN A 271 -9.44 15.16 -9.34
N THR A 272 -8.55 16.15 -9.32
CA THR A 272 -7.58 16.41 -8.24
C THR A 272 -8.25 17.07 -7.03
N THR A 273 -7.71 16.84 -5.82
CA THR A 273 -8.13 17.44 -4.52
C THR A 273 -9.57 17.17 -4.07
N GLN A 274 -10.31 16.39 -4.85
CA GLN A 274 -11.67 15.98 -4.52
C GLN A 274 -11.65 14.66 -3.74
N SER A 275 -12.53 14.57 -2.75
CA SER A 275 -12.71 13.35 -1.94
C SER A 275 -13.74 12.43 -2.60
N TYR A 276 -13.34 11.18 -2.86
CA TYR A 276 -14.15 10.15 -3.48
C TYR A 276 -14.35 8.99 -2.51
N ALA A 277 -15.60 8.63 -2.21
CA ALA A 277 -15.86 7.41 -1.45
C ALA A 277 -15.18 6.21 -2.14
N LEU A 278 -14.49 5.35 -1.39
CA LEU A 278 -13.77 4.20 -1.96
C LEU A 278 -14.69 3.27 -2.75
N SER A 279 -15.96 3.18 -2.33
CA SER A 279 -17.03 2.47 -3.06
C SER A 279 -17.32 2.98 -4.48
N THR A 280 -16.80 4.16 -4.86
CA THR A 280 -16.86 4.68 -6.23
C THR A 280 -15.90 3.95 -7.16
N PHE A 281 -14.82 3.39 -6.61
CA PHE A 281 -13.80 2.67 -7.35
C PHE A 281 -14.07 1.16 -7.36
N ASN A 282 -13.47 0.48 -8.33
CA ASN A 282 -13.43 -0.98 -8.35
C ASN A 282 -12.26 -1.50 -7.49
N VAL A 283 -12.47 -1.57 -6.18
CA VAL A 283 -11.52 -2.22 -5.26
C VAL A 283 -11.58 -3.73 -5.46
N ASN A 284 -10.46 -4.35 -5.85
CA ASN A 284 -10.41 -5.79 -6.17
C ASN A 284 -10.27 -6.67 -4.91
N GLU A 285 -10.21 -8.00 -5.09
CA GLU A 285 -10.06 -8.96 -3.98
C GLU A 285 -8.72 -8.86 -3.22
N ALA A 286 -7.73 -8.19 -3.80
CA ALA A 286 -6.44 -7.88 -3.19
C ALA A 286 -6.42 -6.50 -2.50
N ASN A 287 -7.58 -5.83 -2.38
CA ASN A 287 -7.72 -4.46 -1.89
C ASN A 287 -6.98 -3.42 -2.73
N GLU A 288 -6.89 -3.62 -4.04
CA GLU A 288 -6.23 -2.66 -4.93
C GLU A 288 -7.24 -1.94 -5.82
N ILE A 289 -6.94 -0.69 -6.14
CA ILE A 289 -7.58 0.09 -7.19
C ILE A 289 -6.59 0.23 -8.35
N VAL A 290 -7.01 -0.16 -9.55
CA VAL A 290 -6.21 0.05 -10.76
C VAL A 290 -6.66 1.34 -11.44
N LEU A 291 -5.74 2.30 -11.54
CA LEU A 291 -5.92 3.58 -12.19
C LEU A 291 -4.97 3.70 -13.39
N TYR A 292 -5.23 4.69 -14.25
CA TYR A 292 -4.51 4.86 -15.51
C TYR A 292 -4.08 6.31 -15.72
N ILE A 293 -2.80 6.53 -15.99
CA ILE A 293 -2.19 7.87 -16.12
C ILE A 293 -1.95 8.19 -17.60
N GLU A 294 -2.44 9.36 -18.01
CA GLU A 294 -2.26 9.93 -19.35
C GLU A 294 -1.55 11.28 -19.26
N ALA A 295 -0.46 11.46 -20.00
CA ALA A 295 0.18 12.76 -20.18
C ALA A 295 -0.41 13.51 -21.38
N VAL A 296 -0.77 14.78 -21.18
CA VAL A 296 -1.43 15.61 -22.21
C VAL A 296 -0.68 16.89 -22.55
N ARG A 297 0.34 17.28 -21.78
CA ARG A 297 1.18 18.46 -22.05
C ARG A 297 2.64 18.20 -21.67
N ASP A 298 3.54 18.89 -22.39
CA ASP A 298 4.97 18.90 -22.07
C ASP A 298 5.21 19.51 -20.70
N TYR A 299 5.95 18.78 -19.87
CA TYR A 299 6.46 19.30 -18.62
C TYR A 299 7.82 19.98 -18.88
N ASN A 300 7.88 21.29 -18.66
CA ASN A 300 9.04 22.12 -18.96
C ASN A 300 9.58 22.86 -17.71
N ASP A 301 9.17 22.45 -16.52
CA ASP A 301 9.66 23.04 -15.28
C ASP A 301 10.83 22.22 -14.74
N ASN A 302 11.97 22.86 -14.49
CA ASN A 302 13.19 22.19 -14.06
C ASN A 302 13.30 22.09 -12.53
N ASP A 303 12.39 22.72 -11.78
CA ASP A 303 12.52 22.87 -10.32
C ASP A 303 11.51 22.04 -9.51
N ASN A 304 10.52 21.39 -10.12
CA ASN A 304 9.62 20.46 -9.43
C ASN A 304 9.47 19.16 -10.25
N ALA A 305 9.23 18.02 -9.63
CA ALA A 305 8.74 16.83 -10.34
C ALA A 305 7.21 16.87 -10.42
N LEU A 306 6.62 16.21 -11.43
CA LEU A 306 5.19 15.92 -11.39
C LEU A 306 4.97 14.80 -10.38
N ALA A 307 4.15 15.05 -9.37
CA ALA A 307 3.78 14.07 -8.35
C ALA A 307 2.28 13.80 -8.40
N ILE A 308 1.91 12.58 -8.03
CA ILE A 308 0.55 12.19 -7.67
C ILE A 308 0.61 11.79 -6.21
N GLU A 309 -0.02 12.57 -5.35
CA GLU A 309 -0.13 12.28 -3.92
C GLU A 309 -1.50 11.64 -3.67
N ILE A 310 -1.55 10.65 -2.79
CA ILE A 310 -2.79 9.99 -2.40
C ILE A 310 -3.00 10.07 -0.89
N GLU A 311 -4.24 10.24 -0.50
CA GLU A 311 -4.64 10.45 0.89
C GLU A 311 -5.93 9.70 1.16
N LEU A 312 -6.07 9.11 2.34
CA LEU A 312 -7.36 8.64 2.84
C LEU A 312 -7.97 9.69 3.76
N ASP A 313 -9.23 10.03 3.51
CA ASP A 313 -10.04 10.90 4.36
C ASP A 313 -11.21 10.11 4.96
N GLY A 314 -11.33 10.18 6.29
CA GLY A 314 -12.32 9.44 7.07
C GLY A 314 -11.70 8.59 8.17
N ASN A 315 -11.61 9.17 9.37
CA ASN A 315 -11.66 8.50 10.68
C ASN A 315 -12.65 9.26 11.57
#